data_AF-A0A6S7IHZ2-F1
#
_entry.id   AF-A0A6S7IHZ2-F1
#
_cell.length_a   1.000
_cell.length_b   1.000
_cell.length_c   1.000
_cell.angle_alpha   90.00
_cell.angle_beta   90.00
_cell.angle_gamma   90.00
#
_symmetry.space_group_name_H-M   'P 1'
#
loop_
_entity.id
_entity.type
_entity.pdbx_description
1 polymer ?
#
loop_
_entity_poly.entity_id
_entity_poly.type
_entity_poly.pdbx_seq_one_letter_code
_entity_poly.pdbx_strand_id
1 'polypeptide(L)'
;MASKIVSACSNYHVLNLIGGYRASYGLFAALNHGLFEYLEKKDGGRTAQQTAKDLTLDETATTVLLDNCTSVDLLVKEIPGGKMDNALYSNSEQTKRYLLPKSPESIYGYAMLEARTLSKLVANFEHTVKEGKSQWERTFGTTSEETFANLYENRESLIEFEEGMGSRMKMSMSSVLGAFDLSEFSHLCDLGGAGGALSYAAVKAYPKMKSTVFDLPAVVNVADHFRPSVEECPNRDNVSIVAGDFFKDDLPPADLYSLVTILHDWDEDSIDLLLNKIYTSLPSGGGILIGEIILDDDKCGPWQANDRLTTKQSGNKRWHSTETTLIRTTDFIVNAMDKRKITAIVLLDMSKAFDSINHGILLKKLQDVGVSRSVLQWFDSYLSNRSERKLRPELAIGNPEIHGFGDDGDKAYGSVIFLRWKLSDGTFLCRPLMVKAFVALLKKSVPILELMGCLTLVRLYRTCKEALSLSEIDNCKTVLWLDSQTVLTWIKSSPRKFKPFVSARVAEIQESVDVGTSKYIKLKKIPQMP
;
A
#
# COMPACT_ATOMS: atom_id res chain seq x y z
N MET A 1 -25.02 36.76 -20.86
CA MET A 1 -25.74 35.96 -19.84
C MET A 1 -25.34 34.48 -19.91
N ALA A 2 -25.35 33.85 -21.10
CA ALA A 2 -24.91 32.46 -21.30
C ALA A 2 -23.45 32.17 -20.87
N SER A 3 -22.46 33.04 -21.17
CA SER A 3 -21.07 32.79 -20.74
C SER A 3 -20.88 32.83 -19.22
N LYS A 4 -21.68 33.64 -18.50
CA LYS A 4 -21.70 33.67 -17.02
C LYS A 4 -22.34 32.43 -16.42
N ILE A 5 -23.28 31.79 -17.12
CA ILE A 5 -23.92 30.52 -16.69
C ILE A 5 -22.95 29.35 -16.90
N VAL A 6 -22.28 29.28 -18.07
CA VAL A 6 -21.29 28.22 -18.36
C VAL A 6 -20.09 28.30 -17.40
N SER A 7 -19.57 29.51 -17.14
CA SER A 7 -18.50 29.74 -16.16
C SER A 7 -18.92 29.43 -14.71
N ALA A 8 -20.21 29.56 -14.38
CA ALA A 8 -20.72 29.12 -13.09
C ALA A 8 -20.81 27.58 -13.01
N CYS A 9 -21.27 26.92 -14.08
CA CYS A 9 -21.40 25.46 -14.16
C CYS A 9 -20.06 24.72 -14.16
N SER A 10 -19.01 25.28 -14.79
CA SER A 10 -17.66 24.68 -14.84
C SER A 10 -16.96 24.60 -13.47
N ASN A 11 -17.43 25.37 -12.48
CA ASN A 11 -16.93 25.33 -11.10
C ASN A 11 -17.58 24.24 -10.25
N TYR A 12 -18.63 23.57 -10.76
CA TYR A 12 -19.25 22.44 -10.05
C TYR A 12 -18.56 21.14 -10.46
N HIS A 13 -17.70 20.64 -9.56
CA HIS A 13 -16.97 19.38 -9.74
C HIS A 13 -17.85 18.22 -10.23
N VAL A 14 -19.06 18.08 -9.70
CA VAL A 14 -20.00 17.02 -10.08
C VAL A 14 -20.47 17.15 -11.55
N LEU A 15 -20.69 18.37 -12.05
CA LEU A 15 -21.06 18.56 -13.46
C LEU A 15 -19.90 18.21 -14.39
N ASN A 16 -18.66 18.50 -13.98
CA ASN A 16 -17.47 18.09 -14.72
C ASN A 16 -17.33 16.56 -14.76
N LEU A 17 -17.66 15.85 -13.67
CA LEU A 17 -17.71 14.38 -13.65
C LEU A 17 -18.81 13.83 -14.57
N ILE A 18 -20.02 14.38 -14.52
CA ILE A 18 -21.16 13.94 -15.37
C ILE A 18 -20.83 14.14 -16.86
N GLY A 19 -20.18 15.25 -17.21
CA GLY A 19 -19.87 15.59 -18.60
C GLY A 19 -18.52 15.06 -19.10
N GLY A 20 -17.61 14.66 -18.20
CA GLY A 20 -16.20 14.40 -18.50
C GLY A 20 -15.97 13.36 -19.58
N TYR A 21 -16.79 12.30 -19.63
CA TYR A 21 -16.72 11.28 -20.66
C TYR A 21 -16.82 11.85 -22.07
N ARG A 22 -17.56 12.96 -22.28
CA ARG A 22 -17.70 13.56 -23.61
C ARG A 22 -16.38 14.11 -24.14
N ALA A 23 -15.56 14.70 -23.27
CA ALA A 23 -14.21 15.14 -23.62
C ALA A 23 -13.31 13.94 -23.96
N SER A 24 -13.36 12.88 -23.14
CA SER A 24 -12.59 11.65 -23.40
C SER A 24 -12.98 11.00 -24.73
N TYR A 25 -14.28 10.81 -25.00
CA TYR A 25 -14.75 10.22 -26.26
C TYR A 25 -14.51 11.12 -27.47
N GLY A 26 -14.49 12.45 -27.30
CA GLY A 26 -14.05 13.39 -28.34
C GLY A 26 -12.58 13.20 -28.70
N LEU A 27 -11.70 13.12 -27.68
CA LEU A 27 -10.28 12.76 -27.87
C LEU A 27 -10.13 11.41 -28.58
N PHE A 28 -10.85 10.39 -28.12
CA PHE A 28 -10.77 9.03 -28.70
C PHE A 28 -11.26 8.98 -30.15
N ALA A 29 -12.31 9.74 -30.49
CA ALA A 29 -12.78 9.84 -31.87
C ALA A 29 -11.74 10.54 -32.76
N ALA A 30 -11.14 11.64 -32.30
CA ALA A 30 -10.08 12.34 -33.01
C ALA A 30 -8.87 11.43 -33.28
N LEU A 31 -8.43 10.68 -32.27
CA LEU A 31 -7.36 9.68 -32.39
C LEU A 31 -7.70 8.58 -33.40
N ASN A 32 -8.88 7.96 -33.31
CA ASN A 32 -9.29 6.88 -34.21
C ASN A 32 -9.41 7.32 -35.68
N HIS A 33 -9.71 8.61 -35.92
CA HIS A 33 -9.74 9.18 -37.28
C HIS A 33 -8.38 9.72 -37.76
N GLY A 34 -7.31 9.62 -36.96
CA GLY A 34 -5.99 10.14 -37.29
C GLY A 34 -5.97 11.66 -37.48
N LEU A 35 -6.85 12.37 -36.74
CA LEU A 35 -7.09 13.79 -36.93
C LEU A 35 -5.83 14.63 -36.66
N PHE A 36 -5.12 14.34 -35.57
CA PHE A 36 -3.97 15.13 -35.15
C PHE A 36 -2.80 14.96 -36.11
N GLU A 37 -2.55 13.73 -36.57
CA GLU A 37 -1.52 13.41 -37.55
C GLU A 37 -1.85 14.02 -38.91
N TYR A 38 -3.13 14.04 -39.30
CA TYR A 38 -3.59 14.72 -40.50
C TYR A 38 -3.30 16.22 -40.42
N LEU A 39 -3.68 16.89 -39.33
CA LEU A 39 -3.45 18.33 -39.15
C LEU A 39 -1.95 18.66 -39.11
N GLU A 40 -1.12 17.80 -38.51
CA GLU A 40 0.34 18.03 -38.45
C GLU A 40 1.00 17.95 -39.82
N LYS A 41 0.54 17.06 -40.70
CA LYS A 41 1.10 16.88 -42.06
C LYS A 41 0.80 18.06 -42.99
N LYS A 42 -0.06 18.98 -42.57
CA LYS A 42 -0.55 20.06 -43.40
C LYS A 42 0.10 21.38 -43.01
N ASP A 43 0.58 22.12 -44.00
CA ASP A 43 1.00 23.50 -43.77
C ASP A 43 -0.21 24.36 -43.42
N GLY A 44 -0.17 24.98 -42.24
CA GLY A 44 -1.22 25.85 -41.72
C GLY A 44 -2.50 25.11 -41.29
N GLY A 45 -3.42 25.87 -40.68
CA GLY A 45 -4.69 25.31 -40.21
C GLY A 45 -5.63 24.88 -41.34
N ARG A 46 -6.56 23.96 -41.03
CA ARG A 46 -7.55 23.41 -41.97
C ARG A 46 -8.97 23.80 -41.59
N THR A 47 -9.83 24.01 -42.58
CA THR A 47 -11.27 24.18 -42.32
C THR A 47 -11.92 22.83 -42.00
N ALA A 48 -13.08 22.86 -41.34
CA ALA A 48 -13.85 21.64 -41.08
C ALA A 48 -14.23 20.90 -42.37
N GLN A 49 -14.61 21.64 -43.42
CA GLN A 49 -14.89 21.09 -44.75
C GLN A 49 -13.68 20.37 -45.37
N GLN A 50 -12.49 20.97 -45.28
CA GLN A 50 -11.27 20.35 -45.80
C GLN A 50 -10.93 19.08 -45.03
N THR A 51 -10.98 19.14 -43.69
CA THR A 51 -10.72 17.99 -42.82
C THR A 51 -11.71 16.85 -43.08
N ALA A 52 -13.00 17.17 -43.16
CA ALA A 52 -14.04 16.17 -43.41
C ALA A 52 -13.85 15.49 -44.77
N LYS A 53 -13.55 16.27 -45.80
CA LYS A 53 -13.26 15.74 -47.13
C LYS A 53 -12.03 14.82 -47.14
N ASP A 54 -10.92 15.29 -46.57
CA ASP A 54 -9.64 14.56 -46.62
C ASP A 54 -9.67 13.29 -45.75
N LEU A 55 -10.40 13.29 -44.63
CA LEU A 55 -10.55 12.13 -43.74
C LEU A 55 -11.78 11.26 -44.07
N THR A 56 -12.54 11.60 -45.13
CA THR A 56 -13.78 10.90 -45.53
C THR A 56 -14.82 10.83 -44.39
N LEU A 57 -15.13 11.98 -43.79
CA LEU A 57 -16.06 12.15 -42.68
C LEU A 57 -17.22 13.06 -43.08
N ASP A 58 -18.28 13.05 -42.26
CA ASP A 58 -19.36 14.04 -42.37
C ASP A 58 -18.88 15.42 -41.92
N GLU A 59 -19.19 16.46 -42.70
CA GLU A 59 -18.73 17.83 -42.44
C GLU A 59 -19.30 18.41 -41.14
N THR A 60 -20.57 18.15 -40.85
CA THR A 60 -21.23 18.69 -39.65
C THR A 60 -20.66 18.01 -38.40
N ALA A 61 -20.54 16.69 -38.41
CA ALA A 61 -19.96 15.93 -37.31
C ALA A 61 -18.47 16.28 -37.10
N THR A 62 -17.71 16.48 -38.18
CA THR A 62 -16.31 16.89 -38.11
C THR A 62 -16.17 18.29 -37.49
N THR A 63 -17.07 19.22 -37.83
CA THR A 63 -17.10 20.55 -37.21
C THR A 63 -17.31 20.44 -35.70
N VAL A 64 -18.25 19.61 -35.25
CA VAL A 64 -18.50 19.37 -33.82
C VAL A 64 -17.29 18.74 -33.13
N LEU A 65 -16.63 17.77 -33.77
CA LEU A 65 -15.43 17.12 -33.24
C LEU A 65 -14.28 18.14 -33.08
N LEU A 66 -14.02 18.94 -34.11
CA LEU A 66 -12.98 19.97 -34.09
C LEU A 66 -13.24 21.03 -33.02
N ASP A 67 -14.48 21.50 -32.89
CA ASP A 67 -14.88 22.45 -31.85
C ASP A 67 -14.78 21.84 -30.45
N ASN A 68 -15.13 20.55 -30.30
CA ASN A 68 -14.94 19.84 -29.04
C ASN A 68 -13.47 19.75 -28.65
N CYS A 69 -12.58 19.30 -29.56
CA CYS A 69 -11.15 19.25 -29.30
C CYS A 69 -10.55 20.63 -29.01
N THR A 70 -11.05 21.69 -29.67
CA THR A 70 -10.65 23.08 -29.36
C THR A 70 -11.08 23.47 -27.95
N SER A 71 -12.27 23.08 -27.50
CA SER A 71 -12.80 23.44 -26.18
C SER A 71 -12.06 22.80 -24.99
N VAL A 72 -11.24 21.78 -25.25
CA VAL A 72 -10.39 21.10 -24.26
C VAL A 72 -8.90 21.27 -24.59
N ASP A 73 -8.56 22.35 -25.31
CA ASP A 73 -7.19 22.78 -25.62
C ASP A 73 -6.33 21.78 -26.41
N LEU A 74 -6.96 20.84 -27.12
CA LEU A 74 -6.26 19.92 -28.03
C LEU A 74 -6.02 20.54 -29.40
N LEU A 75 -6.86 21.47 -29.83
CA LEU A 75 -6.71 22.21 -31.09
C LEU A 75 -6.74 23.72 -30.84
N VAL A 76 -6.10 24.45 -31.74
CA VAL A 76 -6.21 25.91 -31.84
C VAL A 76 -7.15 26.24 -33.00
N LYS A 77 -8.17 27.05 -32.72
CA LYS A 77 -9.10 27.58 -33.72
C LYS A 77 -8.82 29.05 -34.00
N GLU A 78 -8.36 29.34 -35.20
CA GLU A 78 -8.19 30.71 -35.69
C GLU A 78 -9.36 31.10 -36.57
N ILE A 79 -9.79 32.36 -36.51
CA ILE A 79 -10.89 32.88 -37.32
C ILE A 79 -10.39 34.07 -38.14
N PRO A 80 -9.72 33.82 -39.28
CA PRO A 80 -9.25 34.88 -40.15
C PRO A 80 -10.40 35.77 -40.63
N GLY A 81 -10.28 37.08 -40.41
CA GLY A 81 -11.29 38.06 -40.81
C GLY A 81 -12.64 37.95 -40.08
N GLY A 82 -12.71 37.23 -38.96
CA GLY A 82 -13.88 37.19 -38.07
C GLY A 82 -15.08 36.37 -38.56
N LYS A 83 -14.96 35.63 -39.67
CA LYS A 83 -16.04 34.79 -40.22
C LYS A 83 -15.86 33.33 -39.83
N MET A 84 -16.87 32.73 -39.17
CA MET A 84 -16.80 31.34 -38.68
C MET A 84 -16.60 30.31 -39.79
N ASP A 85 -17.17 30.54 -40.97
CA ASP A 85 -17.08 29.59 -42.11
C ASP A 85 -15.63 29.42 -42.61
N ASN A 86 -14.75 30.37 -42.26
CA ASN A 86 -13.32 30.33 -42.59
C ASN A 86 -12.46 29.91 -41.39
N ALA A 87 -13.04 29.38 -40.32
CA ALA A 87 -12.27 28.95 -39.16
C ALA A 87 -11.24 27.88 -39.55
N LEU A 88 -10.01 28.07 -39.10
CA LEU A 88 -8.88 27.19 -39.34
C LEU A 88 -8.49 26.51 -38.04
N TYR A 89 -8.36 25.18 -38.09
CA TYR A 89 -7.99 24.35 -36.96
C TYR A 89 -6.57 23.80 -37.15
N SER A 90 -5.78 23.83 -36.10
CA SER A 90 -4.42 23.26 -36.07
C SER A 90 -4.13 22.61 -34.71
N ASN A 91 -3.11 21.75 -34.64
CA ASN A 91 -2.71 21.12 -33.38
C ASN A 91 -2.26 22.18 -32.37
N SER A 92 -2.74 22.06 -31.14
CA SER A 92 -2.16 22.81 -30.02
C SER A 92 -0.76 22.27 -29.68
N GLU A 93 0.01 23.05 -28.91
CA GLU A 93 1.32 22.61 -28.43
C GLU A 93 1.23 21.37 -27.54
N GLN A 94 0.13 21.20 -26.79
CA GLN A 94 -0.08 19.98 -25.99
C GLN A 94 -0.28 18.75 -26.89
N THR A 95 -1.09 18.88 -27.94
CA THR A 95 -1.31 17.79 -28.90
C THR A 95 -0.02 17.43 -29.61
N LYS A 96 0.76 18.43 -30.06
CA LYS A 96 2.07 18.16 -30.69
C LYS A 96 3.02 17.43 -29.76
N ARG A 97 3.04 17.82 -28.48
CA ARG A 97 3.92 17.26 -27.46
C ARG A 97 3.51 15.86 -27.00
N TYR A 98 2.21 15.58 -26.85
CA TYR A 98 1.74 14.38 -26.15
C TYR A 98 0.94 13.41 -27.02
N LEU A 99 0.32 13.87 -28.11
CA LEU A 99 -0.63 13.06 -28.91
C LEU A 99 -0.18 12.84 -30.35
N LEU A 100 1.07 13.17 -30.69
CA LEU A 100 1.67 12.79 -31.97
C LEU A 100 2.66 11.62 -31.78
N PRO A 101 2.63 10.58 -32.63
CA PRO A 101 3.47 9.38 -32.44
C PRO A 101 4.98 9.66 -32.36
N LYS A 102 5.46 10.67 -33.09
CA LYS A 102 6.89 10.97 -33.19
C LYS A 102 7.42 11.92 -32.11
N SER A 103 6.57 12.39 -31.19
CA SER A 103 7.03 13.27 -30.12
C SER A 103 7.83 12.49 -29.08
N PRO A 104 8.97 13.00 -28.57
CA PRO A 104 9.74 12.34 -27.52
C PRO A 104 8.94 12.09 -26.23
N GLU A 105 7.96 12.93 -25.95
CA GLU A 105 7.09 12.87 -24.76
C GLU A 105 5.70 12.30 -25.08
N SER A 106 5.56 11.66 -26.24
CA SER A 106 4.28 11.14 -26.70
C SER A 106 3.71 10.10 -25.74
N ILE A 107 2.42 10.25 -25.45
CA ILE A 107 1.54 9.27 -24.81
C ILE A 107 0.50 8.73 -25.80
N TYR A 108 0.75 8.93 -27.10
CA TYR A 108 -0.16 8.52 -28.17
C TYR A 108 -0.55 7.05 -28.07
N GLY A 109 0.43 6.15 -27.89
CA GLY A 109 0.16 4.71 -27.74
C GLY A 109 -0.80 4.43 -26.58
N TYR A 110 -0.59 5.05 -25.42
CA TYR A 110 -1.47 4.87 -24.27
C TYR A 110 -2.88 5.43 -24.54
N ALA A 111 -2.96 6.60 -25.18
CA ALA A 111 -4.25 7.20 -25.54
C ALA A 111 -5.02 6.35 -26.57
N MET A 112 -4.32 5.68 -27.49
CA MET A 112 -4.91 4.71 -28.41
C MET A 112 -5.42 3.45 -27.70
N LEU A 113 -4.68 2.93 -26.71
CA LEU A 113 -5.12 1.81 -25.88
C LEU A 113 -6.38 2.15 -25.07
N GLU A 114 -6.44 3.35 -24.51
CA GLU A 114 -7.63 3.90 -23.84
C GLU A 114 -8.84 3.97 -24.80
N ALA A 115 -8.63 4.54 -25.98
CA ALA A 115 -9.65 4.71 -27.01
C ALA A 115 -10.21 3.38 -27.54
N ARG A 116 -9.35 2.38 -27.72
CA ARG A 116 -9.72 1.11 -28.37
C ARG A 116 -10.20 0.05 -27.39
N THR A 117 -9.68 0.05 -26.17
CA THR A 117 -9.81 -1.08 -25.24
C THR A 117 -10.35 -0.64 -23.86
N LEU A 118 -9.59 0.15 -23.10
CA LEU A 118 -9.89 0.37 -21.68
C LEU A 118 -11.21 1.12 -21.45
N SER A 119 -11.49 2.13 -22.26
CA SER A 119 -12.76 2.88 -22.16
C SER A 119 -14.01 2.01 -22.32
N LYS A 120 -13.93 0.95 -23.14
CA LYS A 120 -15.04 0.01 -23.36
C LYS A 120 -15.22 -0.94 -22.18
N LEU A 121 -14.14 -1.35 -21.53
CA LEU A 121 -14.20 -2.13 -20.28
C LEU A 121 -14.81 -1.28 -19.16
N VAL A 122 -14.36 -0.04 -19.01
CA VAL A 122 -14.86 0.90 -18.00
C VAL A 122 -16.34 1.25 -18.23
N ALA A 123 -16.81 1.28 -19.48
CA ALA A 123 -18.23 1.46 -19.78
C ALA A 123 -19.12 0.37 -19.15
N ASN A 124 -18.57 -0.82 -18.86
CA ASN A 124 -19.25 -1.92 -18.18
C ASN A 124 -19.03 -1.92 -16.66
N PHE A 125 -18.53 -0.84 -16.05
CA PHE A 125 -18.21 -0.81 -14.61
C PHE A 125 -19.43 -1.07 -13.71
N GLU A 126 -20.64 -0.68 -14.12
CA GLU A 126 -21.87 -1.04 -13.40
C GLU A 126 -22.02 -2.56 -13.25
N HIS A 127 -21.73 -3.32 -14.31
CA HIS A 127 -21.73 -4.78 -14.28
C HIS A 127 -20.61 -5.33 -13.41
N THR A 128 -19.40 -4.74 -13.49
CA THR A 128 -18.29 -5.10 -12.61
C THR A 128 -18.68 -5.00 -11.14
N VAL A 129 -19.33 -3.90 -10.74
CA VAL A 129 -19.79 -3.68 -9.36
C VAL A 129 -20.86 -4.70 -8.95
N LYS A 130 -21.78 -5.00 -9.86
CA LYS A 130 -22.89 -5.93 -9.60
C LYS A 130 -22.44 -7.40 -9.51
N GLU A 131 -21.51 -7.79 -10.37
CA GLU A 131 -21.16 -9.20 -10.60
C GLU A 131 -19.85 -9.58 -9.89
N GLY A 132 -19.01 -8.60 -9.52
CA GLY A 132 -17.73 -8.81 -8.86
C GLY A 132 -16.70 -9.52 -9.75
N LYS A 133 -16.84 -9.41 -11.07
CA LYS A 133 -16.02 -10.11 -12.07
C LYS A 133 -15.58 -9.17 -13.18
N SER A 134 -14.50 -9.58 -13.86
CA SER A 134 -14.01 -8.92 -15.06
C SER A 134 -15.05 -8.91 -16.19
N GLN A 135 -14.98 -7.91 -17.07
CA GLN A 135 -15.98 -7.66 -18.13
C GLN A 135 -15.42 -7.87 -19.54
N TRP A 136 -14.29 -8.58 -19.70
CA TRP A 136 -13.69 -8.89 -21.01
C TRP A 136 -14.67 -9.64 -21.93
N GLU A 137 -15.27 -10.74 -21.46
CA GLU A 137 -16.20 -11.53 -22.27
C GLU A 137 -17.41 -10.70 -22.73
N ARG A 138 -17.96 -9.88 -21.84
CA ARG A 138 -19.08 -8.98 -22.16
C ARG A 138 -18.69 -7.94 -23.21
N THR A 139 -17.47 -7.41 -23.12
CA THR A 139 -17.02 -6.28 -23.94
C THR A 139 -16.53 -6.73 -25.32
N PHE A 140 -15.82 -7.86 -25.39
CA PHE A 140 -15.10 -8.30 -26.59
C PHE A 140 -15.47 -9.71 -27.05
N GLY A 141 -16.28 -10.46 -26.28
CA GLY A 141 -16.66 -11.83 -26.61
C GLY A 141 -15.61 -12.89 -26.25
N THR A 142 -14.48 -12.49 -25.66
CA THR A 142 -13.34 -13.34 -25.27
C THR A 142 -12.94 -13.06 -23.82
N THR A 143 -12.31 -14.03 -23.17
CA THR A 143 -11.73 -13.83 -21.84
C THR A 143 -10.49 -12.92 -21.90
N SER A 144 -10.06 -12.38 -20.75
CA SER A 144 -8.75 -11.70 -20.64
C SER A 144 -7.63 -12.61 -21.12
N GLU A 145 -7.63 -13.85 -20.64
CA GLU A 145 -6.62 -14.87 -20.86
C GLU A 145 -6.48 -15.18 -22.36
N GLU A 146 -7.59 -15.39 -23.06
CA GLU A 146 -7.60 -15.59 -24.52
C GLU A 146 -7.14 -14.33 -25.28
N THR A 147 -7.56 -13.14 -24.82
CA THR A 147 -7.20 -11.88 -25.47
C THR A 147 -5.69 -11.62 -25.37
N PHE A 148 -5.11 -11.81 -24.18
CA PHE A 148 -3.68 -11.69 -23.96
C PHE A 148 -2.91 -12.80 -24.67
N ALA A 149 -3.39 -14.05 -24.70
CA ALA A 149 -2.76 -15.12 -25.48
C ALA A 149 -2.64 -14.73 -26.97
N ASN A 150 -3.72 -14.23 -27.57
CA ASN A 150 -3.71 -13.75 -28.97
C ASN A 150 -2.80 -12.53 -29.15
N LEU A 151 -2.74 -11.63 -28.17
CA LEU A 151 -1.84 -10.48 -28.17
C LEU A 151 -0.37 -10.92 -28.24
N TYR A 152 0.03 -11.87 -27.38
CA TYR A 152 1.40 -12.39 -27.33
C TYR A 152 1.79 -13.22 -28.57
N GLU A 153 0.81 -13.75 -29.32
CA GLU A 153 1.05 -14.45 -30.59
C GLU A 153 1.22 -13.50 -31.79
N ASN A 154 0.65 -12.28 -31.73
CA ASN A 154 0.73 -11.30 -32.81
C ASN A 154 1.78 -10.23 -32.53
N ARG A 155 2.87 -10.25 -33.31
CA ARG A 155 3.98 -9.29 -33.18
C ARG A 155 3.54 -7.83 -33.25
N GLU A 156 2.69 -7.46 -34.21
CA GLU A 156 2.26 -6.06 -34.39
C GLU A 156 1.36 -5.61 -33.25
N SER A 157 0.41 -6.45 -32.82
CA SER A 157 -0.45 -6.14 -31.70
C SER A 157 0.32 -6.02 -30.39
N LEU A 158 1.32 -6.89 -30.17
CA LEU A 158 2.20 -6.80 -29.00
C LEU A 158 3.03 -5.51 -29.02
N ILE A 159 3.58 -5.12 -30.18
CA ILE A 159 4.27 -3.83 -30.32
C ILE A 159 3.35 -2.66 -29.96
N GLU A 160 2.13 -2.62 -30.49
CA GLU A 160 1.17 -1.55 -30.18
C GLU A 160 0.85 -1.49 -28.68
N PHE A 161 0.66 -2.64 -28.03
CA PHE A 161 0.38 -2.73 -26.60
C PHE A 161 1.57 -2.25 -25.75
N GLU A 162 2.78 -2.73 -26.06
CA GLU A 162 4.01 -2.37 -25.35
C GLU A 162 4.37 -0.89 -25.56
N GLU A 163 4.15 -0.34 -26.77
CA GLU A 163 4.30 1.09 -27.02
C GLU A 163 3.31 1.90 -26.18
N GLY A 164 2.07 1.41 -26.06
CA GLY A 164 1.05 2.00 -25.22
C GLY A 164 1.45 2.05 -23.75
N MET A 165 1.78 0.91 -23.16
CA MET A 165 2.18 0.83 -21.75
C MET A 165 3.51 1.55 -21.48
N GLY A 166 4.50 1.41 -22.37
CA GLY A 166 5.78 2.08 -22.29
C GLY A 166 5.66 3.61 -22.32
N SER A 167 4.73 4.17 -23.11
CA SER A 167 4.50 5.61 -23.17
C SER A 167 3.97 6.19 -21.84
N ARG A 168 3.09 5.45 -21.15
CA ARG A 168 2.65 5.80 -19.79
C ARG A 168 3.81 5.75 -18.80
N MET A 169 4.66 4.72 -18.89
CA MET A 169 5.81 4.55 -18.01
C MET A 169 6.82 5.70 -18.14
N LYS A 170 7.08 6.18 -19.36
CA LYS A 170 7.99 7.33 -19.61
C LYS A 170 7.62 8.57 -18.79
N MET A 171 6.33 8.81 -18.51
CA MET A 171 5.89 9.96 -17.71
C MET A 171 6.35 9.90 -16.26
N SER A 172 6.44 8.69 -15.69
CA SER A 172 6.79 8.47 -14.28
C SER A 172 8.30 8.26 -14.08
N MET A 173 9.05 8.09 -15.16
CA MET A 173 10.44 7.65 -15.15
C MET A 173 11.38 8.58 -14.37
N SER A 174 11.21 9.89 -14.56
CA SER A 174 12.04 10.90 -13.86
C SER A 174 11.78 10.88 -12.36
N SER A 175 10.56 10.59 -11.93
CA SER A 175 10.21 10.44 -10.51
C SER A 175 10.78 9.16 -9.92
N VAL A 176 10.73 8.04 -10.65
CA VAL A 176 11.29 6.76 -10.20
C VAL A 176 12.81 6.86 -10.05
N LEU A 177 13.52 7.32 -11.08
CA LEU A 177 14.99 7.44 -11.05
C LEU A 177 15.48 8.61 -10.17
N GLY A 178 14.65 9.63 -9.96
CA GLY A 178 14.99 10.77 -9.10
C GLY A 178 14.68 10.54 -7.61
N ALA A 179 14.00 9.44 -7.25
CA ALA A 179 13.62 9.16 -5.87
C ALA A 179 14.81 8.73 -4.99
N PHE A 180 15.80 8.05 -5.59
CA PHE A 180 16.96 7.50 -4.89
C PHE A 180 18.23 7.75 -5.69
N ASP A 181 19.38 7.85 -5.01
CA ASP A 181 20.67 7.81 -5.70
C ASP A 181 21.02 6.35 -5.99
N LEU A 182 21.00 5.98 -7.28
CA LEU A 182 21.33 4.63 -7.73
C LEU A 182 22.81 4.48 -8.16
N SER A 183 23.65 5.49 -7.91
CA SER A 183 25.05 5.53 -8.40
C SER A 183 25.97 4.46 -7.81
N GLU A 184 25.59 3.90 -6.66
CA GLU A 184 26.30 2.82 -5.98
C GLU A 184 26.05 1.43 -6.59
N PHE A 185 25.00 1.28 -7.39
CA PHE A 185 24.68 0.03 -8.09
C PHE A 185 25.34 -0.02 -9.48
N SER A 186 25.99 -1.13 -9.78
CA SER A 186 26.71 -1.33 -11.04
C SER A 186 25.89 -2.05 -12.09
N HIS A 187 24.89 -2.85 -11.69
CA HIS A 187 24.09 -3.67 -12.58
C HIS A 187 22.62 -3.76 -12.14
N LEU A 188 21.74 -3.15 -12.93
CA LEU A 188 20.29 -3.22 -12.78
C LEU A 188 19.72 -4.43 -13.54
N CYS A 189 18.96 -5.30 -12.89
CA CYS A 189 18.09 -6.27 -13.56
C CYS A 189 16.62 -5.82 -13.48
N ASP A 190 16.04 -5.48 -14.62
CA ASP A 190 14.69 -4.97 -14.78
C ASP A 190 13.73 -6.12 -15.10
N LEU A 191 13.05 -6.61 -14.06
CA LEU A 191 12.16 -7.78 -14.15
C LEU A 191 10.81 -7.34 -14.70
N GLY A 192 10.40 -7.91 -15.83
CA GLY A 192 9.22 -7.42 -16.58
C GLY A 192 9.45 -6.05 -17.21
N GLY A 193 10.70 -5.72 -17.57
CA GLY A 193 11.09 -4.41 -18.07
C GLY A 193 10.63 -4.10 -19.52
N ALA A 194 9.97 -5.05 -20.18
CA ALA A 194 9.40 -4.93 -21.52
C ALA A 194 10.37 -4.35 -22.58
N GLY A 195 10.00 -3.25 -23.23
CA GLY A 195 10.85 -2.53 -24.18
C GLY A 195 12.09 -1.86 -23.56
N GLY A 196 12.31 -1.99 -22.25
CA GLY A 196 13.47 -1.48 -21.53
C GLY A 196 13.42 0.02 -21.22
N ALA A 197 12.23 0.62 -21.15
CA ALA A 197 12.09 2.06 -20.92
C ALA A 197 12.83 2.54 -19.66
N LEU A 198 12.71 1.80 -18.55
CA LEU A 198 13.42 2.08 -17.30
C LEU A 198 14.92 1.85 -17.46
N SER A 199 15.28 0.70 -18.02
CA SER A 199 16.68 0.30 -18.26
C SER A 199 17.46 1.34 -19.10
N TYR A 200 16.90 1.82 -20.21
CA TYR A 200 17.53 2.85 -21.05
C TYR A 200 17.61 4.21 -20.35
N ALA A 201 16.61 4.58 -19.57
CA ALA A 201 16.63 5.81 -18.78
C ALA A 201 17.69 5.73 -17.66
N ALA A 202 17.83 4.57 -17.01
CA ALA A 202 18.81 4.32 -15.96
C ALA A 202 20.25 4.42 -16.49
N VAL A 203 20.60 3.74 -17.59
CA VAL A 203 21.97 3.82 -18.15
C VAL A 203 22.30 5.19 -18.75
N LYS A 204 21.28 5.97 -19.13
CA LYS A 204 21.45 7.37 -19.54
C LYS A 204 21.76 8.26 -18.35
N ALA A 205 21.05 8.08 -17.23
CA ALA A 205 21.27 8.84 -16.00
C ALA A 205 22.57 8.42 -15.27
N TYR A 206 22.92 7.13 -15.33
CA TYR A 206 24.09 6.52 -14.67
C TYR A 206 24.98 5.82 -15.71
N PRO A 207 25.89 6.55 -16.40
CA PRO A 207 26.65 6.02 -17.54
C PRO A 207 27.54 4.79 -17.27
N LYS A 208 27.87 4.53 -16.00
CA LYS A 208 28.65 3.36 -15.58
C LYS A 208 27.81 2.12 -15.31
N MET A 209 26.50 2.29 -15.15
CA MET A 209 25.57 1.22 -14.87
C MET A 209 25.36 0.37 -16.12
N LYS A 210 25.35 -0.95 -15.93
CA LYS A 210 24.81 -1.91 -16.90
C LYS A 210 23.39 -2.26 -16.53
N SER A 211 22.60 -2.66 -17.51
CA SER A 211 21.24 -3.12 -17.26
C SER A 211 20.89 -4.37 -18.06
N THR A 212 20.12 -5.25 -17.43
CA THR A 212 19.52 -6.43 -18.06
C THR A 212 18.01 -6.33 -17.91
N VAL A 213 17.32 -6.17 -19.04
CA VAL A 213 15.86 -6.35 -19.11
C VAL A 213 15.59 -7.86 -19.14
N PHE A 214 14.75 -8.35 -18.24
CA PHE A 214 14.38 -9.75 -18.16
C PHE A 214 12.87 -9.89 -18.30
N ASP A 215 12.42 -10.47 -19.42
CA ASP A 215 11.00 -10.53 -19.77
C ASP A 215 10.67 -11.83 -20.53
N LEU A 216 9.38 -12.09 -20.76
CA LEU A 216 8.90 -13.26 -21.47
C LEU A 216 9.46 -13.31 -22.90
N PRO A 217 9.69 -14.52 -23.46
CA PRO A 217 10.24 -14.67 -24.82
C PRO A 217 9.50 -13.89 -25.91
N ALA A 218 8.16 -13.82 -25.83
CA ALA A 218 7.33 -13.08 -26.78
C ALA A 218 7.62 -11.57 -26.74
N VAL A 219 7.83 -10.99 -25.54
CA VAL A 219 8.13 -9.57 -25.34
C VAL A 219 9.56 -9.26 -25.79
N VAL A 220 10.51 -10.11 -25.42
CA VAL A 220 11.92 -9.96 -25.87
C VAL A 220 12.04 -9.97 -27.39
N ASN A 221 11.23 -10.77 -28.08
CA ASN A 221 11.22 -10.79 -29.55
C ASN A 221 10.86 -9.44 -30.18
N VAL A 222 10.08 -8.59 -29.52
CA VAL A 222 9.71 -7.25 -30.02
C VAL A 222 10.52 -6.11 -29.40
N ALA A 223 11.39 -6.41 -28.45
CA ALA A 223 12.10 -5.40 -27.68
C ALA A 223 13.08 -4.56 -28.51
N ASP A 224 13.54 -5.09 -29.66
CA ASP A 224 14.36 -4.38 -30.63
C ASP A 224 13.69 -3.13 -31.20
N HIS A 225 12.36 -3.15 -31.32
CA HIS A 225 11.55 -2.02 -31.77
C HIS A 225 11.66 -0.80 -30.85
N PHE A 226 11.89 -1.03 -29.55
CA PHE A 226 11.92 0.01 -28.52
C PHE A 226 13.32 0.54 -28.22
N ARG A 227 14.34 0.00 -28.89
CA ARG A 227 15.74 0.43 -28.68
C ARG A 227 15.92 1.88 -29.18
N PRO A 228 16.35 2.81 -28.31
CA PRO A 228 16.54 4.21 -28.69
C PRO A 228 17.71 4.40 -29.66
N SER A 229 17.71 5.54 -30.35
CA SER A 229 18.83 5.99 -31.16
C SER A 229 20.07 6.31 -30.30
N VAL A 230 21.26 6.40 -30.93
CA VAL A 230 22.50 6.75 -30.21
C VAL A 230 22.41 8.18 -29.67
N GLU A 231 21.75 9.05 -30.42
CA GLU A 231 21.51 10.44 -30.08
C GLU A 231 20.63 10.57 -28.84
N GLU A 232 19.58 9.73 -28.73
CA GLU A 232 18.68 9.72 -27.58
C GLU A 232 19.31 9.09 -26.33
N CYS A 233 20.05 8.00 -26.50
CA CYS A 233 20.74 7.29 -25.42
C CYS A 233 22.14 6.83 -25.86
N PRO A 234 23.19 7.65 -25.59
CA PRO A 234 24.56 7.32 -25.97
C PRO A 234 25.07 5.99 -25.38
N ASN A 235 24.61 5.64 -24.17
CA ASN A 235 25.00 4.43 -23.46
C ASN A 235 24.02 3.25 -23.67
N ARG A 236 23.19 3.28 -24.73
CA ARG A 236 22.18 2.23 -24.99
C ARG A 236 22.75 0.81 -25.04
N ASP A 237 24.03 0.67 -25.40
CA ASP A 237 24.72 -0.63 -25.50
C ASP A 237 25.07 -1.23 -24.12
N ASN A 238 24.87 -0.48 -23.03
CA ASN A 238 24.93 -1.00 -21.67
C ASN A 238 23.66 -1.79 -21.28
N VAL A 239 22.61 -1.76 -22.11
CA VAL A 239 21.38 -2.53 -21.90
C VAL A 239 21.44 -3.84 -22.69
N SER A 240 21.18 -4.94 -21.98
CA SER A 240 20.98 -6.28 -22.52
C SER A 240 19.55 -6.72 -22.28
N ILE A 241 19.02 -7.60 -23.13
CA ILE A 241 17.65 -8.10 -23.02
C ILE A 241 17.72 -9.63 -23.01
N VAL A 242 17.11 -10.25 -22.01
CA VAL A 242 17.17 -11.68 -21.74
C VAL A 242 15.76 -12.22 -21.62
N ALA A 243 15.46 -13.28 -22.36
CA ALA A 243 14.18 -13.95 -22.31
C ALA A 243 14.12 -14.94 -21.13
N GLY A 244 13.02 -14.92 -20.39
CA GLY A 244 12.73 -15.92 -19.36
C GLY A 244 11.47 -15.60 -18.57
N ASP A 245 11.09 -16.55 -17.72
CA ASP A 245 9.97 -16.44 -16.79
C ASP A 245 10.52 -16.28 -15.37
N PHE A 246 10.32 -15.11 -14.75
CA PHE A 246 10.91 -14.81 -13.44
C PHE A 246 10.38 -15.69 -12.30
N PHE A 247 9.27 -16.40 -12.49
CA PHE A 247 8.83 -17.41 -11.54
C PHE A 247 9.56 -18.75 -11.73
N LYS A 248 9.90 -19.13 -12.97
CA LYS A 248 10.44 -20.46 -13.30
C LYS A 248 11.96 -20.49 -13.45
N ASP A 249 12.54 -19.49 -14.09
CA ASP A 249 13.93 -19.50 -14.56
C ASP A 249 14.84 -18.72 -13.61
N ASP A 250 16.14 -19.04 -13.58
CA ASP A 250 17.09 -18.29 -12.74
C ASP A 250 17.14 -16.81 -13.15
N LEU A 251 17.18 -15.92 -12.15
CA LEU A 251 17.24 -14.48 -12.39
C LEU A 251 18.65 -14.09 -12.88
N PRO A 252 18.78 -13.21 -13.89
CA PRO A 252 20.07 -12.67 -14.29
C PRO A 252 20.79 -12.01 -13.09
N PRO A 253 22.09 -12.25 -12.87
CA PRO A 253 22.81 -11.67 -11.75
C PRO A 253 22.82 -10.14 -11.80
N ALA A 254 22.50 -9.50 -10.68
CA ALA A 254 22.49 -8.05 -10.55
C ALA A 254 22.71 -7.63 -9.09
N ASP A 255 23.15 -6.38 -8.88
CA ASP A 255 23.21 -5.77 -7.55
C ASP A 255 22.00 -4.87 -7.25
N LEU A 256 21.14 -4.62 -8.24
CA LEU A 256 19.83 -3.98 -8.09
C LEU A 256 18.78 -4.71 -8.95
N TYR A 257 17.68 -5.16 -8.35
CA TYR A 257 16.51 -5.65 -9.10
C TYR A 257 15.39 -4.59 -9.09
N SER A 258 14.75 -4.33 -10.22
CA SER A 258 13.55 -3.49 -10.28
C SER A 258 12.27 -4.29 -10.54
N LEU A 259 11.20 -3.87 -9.87
CA LEU A 259 9.83 -4.30 -10.05
C LEU A 259 8.96 -3.05 -10.16
N VAL A 260 8.89 -2.47 -11.36
CA VAL A 260 8.12 -1.25 -11.61
C VAL A 260 6.88 -1.61 -12.40
N THR A 261 5.70 -1.35 -11.85
CA THR A 261 4.39 -1.76 -12.39
C THR A 261 4.32 -3.25 -12.69
N ILE A 262 4.69 -4.08 -11.70
CA ILE A 262 4.71 -5.55 -11.82
C ILE A 262 3.91 -6.18 -10.70
N LEU A 263 4.12 -5.76 -9.45
CA LEU A 263 3.58 -6.47 -8.28
C LEU A 263 2.05 -6.45 -8.24
N HIS A 264 1.42 -5.42 -8.81
CA HIS A 264 -0.04 -5.28 -8.79
C HIS A 264 -0.79 -6.32 -9.66
N ASP A 265 -0.10 -7.00 -10.59
CA ASP A 265 -0.69 -8.02 -11.45
C ASP A 265 -0.84 -9.37 -10.75
N TRP A 266 -0.16 -9.57 -9.62
CA TRP A 266 0.02 -10.86 -9.00
C TRP A 266 -0.65 -10.96 -7.63
N ASP A 267 -0.95 -12.20 -7.21
CA ASP A 267 -1.39 -12.47 -5.86
C ASP A 267 -0.22 -12.51 -4.87
N GLU A 268 -0.54 -12.49 -3.58
CA GLU A 268 0.44 -12.42 -2.49
C GLU A 268 1.42 -13.61 -2.50
N ASP A 269 0.93 -14.82 -2.78
CA ASP A 269 1.77 -16.03 -2.85
C ASP A 269 2.81 -15.92 -3.97
N SER A 270 2.41 -15.38 -5.13
CA SER A 270 3.29 -15.14 -6.27
C SER A 270 4.31 -14.03 -5.95
N ILE A 271 3.87 -12.94 -5.33
CA ILE A 271 4.75 -11.84 -4.90
C ILE A 271 5.80 -12.37 -3.91
N ASP A 272 5.39 -13.14 -2.90
CA ASP A 272 6.32 -13.73 -1.92
C ASP A 272 7.34 -14.65 -2.59
N LEU A 273 6.91 -15.49 -3.54
CA LEU A 273 7.81 -16.34 -4.32
C LEU A 273 8.86 -15.51 -5.06
N LEU A 274 8.42 -14.46 -5.76
CA LEU A 274 9.29 -13.59 -6.54
C LEU A 274 10.29 -12.83 -5.65
N LEU A 275 9.82 -12.23 -4.56
CA LEU A 275 10.67 -11.48 -3.62
C LEU A 275 11.69 -12.39 -2.94
N ASN A 276 11.32 -13.62 -2.56
CA ASN A 276 12.27 -14.60 -2.00
C ASN A 276 13.37 -14.97 -3.01
N LYS A 277 13.01 -15.13 -4.28
CA LYS A 277 13.96 -15.45 -5.35
C LYS A 277 14.93 -14.30 -5.61
N ILE A 278 14.43 -13.06 -5.62
CA ILE A 278 15.26 -11.85 -5.70
C ILE A 278 16.20 -11.77 -4.50
N TYR A 279 15.69 -11.91 -3.29
CA TYR A 279 16.49 -11.87 -2.05
C TYR A 279 17.64 -12.88 -2.07
N THR A 280 17.36 -14.10 -2.54
CA THR A 280 18.37 -15.17 -2.64
C THR A 280 19.42 -14.90 -3.72
N SER A 281 19.07 -14.14 -4.75
CA SER A 281 19.96 -13.80 -5.87
C SER A 281 20.82 -12.56 -5.60
N LEU A 282 20.41 -11.70 -4.66
CA LEU A 282 21.10 -10.44 -4.37
C LEU A 282 22.44 -10.67 -3.62
N PRO A 283 23.51 -9.96 -4.00
CA PRO A 283 24.72 -9.91 -3.20
C PRO A 283 24.51 -9.08 -1.92
N SER A 284 25.45 -9.18 -0.97
CA SER A 284 25.45 -8.29 0.19
C SER A 284 25.58 -6.83 -0.24
N GLY A 285 24.69 -5.96 0.26
CA GLY A 285 24.59 -4.56 -0.17
C GLY A 285 23.73 -4.34 -1.42
N GLY A 286 23.19 -5.41 -2.00
CA GLY A 286 22.27 -5.31 -3.13
C GLY A 286 20.90 -4.74 -2.76
N GLY A 287 20.20 -4.19 -3.75
CA GLY A 287 18.95 -3.46 -3.57
C GLY A 287 17.78 -4.02 -4.36
N ILE A 288 16.57 -3.62 -3.95
CA ILE A 288 15.34 -3.80 -4.73
C ILE A 288 14.66 -2.45 -4.91
N LEU A 289 14.30 -2.12 -6.15
CA LEU A 289 13.56 -0.91 -6.50
C LEU A 289 12.13 -1.29 -6.88
N ILE A 290 11.17 -0.92 -6.03
CA ILE A 290 9.74 -1.17 -6.27
C ILE A 290 9.08 0.16 -6.67
N GLY A 291 8.49 0.19 -7.85
CA GLY A 291 7.79 1.37 -8.38
C GLY A 291 6.33 1.04 -8.66
N GLU A 292 5.43 1.41 -7.77
CA GLU A 292 3.99 1.13 -7.89
C GLU A 292 3.17 2.39 -7.59
N ILE A 293 1.93 2.43 -8.10
CA ILE A 293 0.97 3.46 -7.68
C ILE A 293 0.41 3.03 -6.33
N ILE A 294 0.99 3.57 -5.25
CA ILE A 294 0.56 3.28 -3.89
C ILE A 294 -0.73 4.04 -3.57
N LEU A 295 -1.71 3.33 -3.03
CA LEU A 295 -2.93 3.92 -2.50
C LEU A 295 -2.66 4.60 -1.16
N ASP A 296 -3.33 5.73 -0.95
CA ASP A 296 -3.41 6.38 0.35
C ASP A 296 -3.94 5.39 1.40
N ASP A 297 -3.53 5.58 2.66
CA ASP A 297 -3.90 4.69 3.77
C ASP A 297 -5.44 4.51 3.91
N ASP A 298 -6.18 5.57 3.60
CA ASP A 298 -7.65 5.61 3.63
C ASP A 298 -8.30 5.04 2.36
N LYS A 299 -7.48 4.72 1.34
CA LYS A 299 -7.85 4.12 0.05
C LYS A 299 -8.70 5.02 -0.84
N CYS A 300 -8.77 6.32 -0.54
CA CYS A 300 -9.55 7.27 -1.33
C CYS A 300 -8.78 7.82 -2.53
N GLY A 301 -7.46 7.65 -2.57
CA GLY A 301 -6.61 8.21 -3.61
C GLY A 301 -5.32 7.42 -3.82
N PRO A 302 -4.62 7.66 -4.94
CA PRO A 302 -5.12 8.38 -6.11
C PRO A 302 -6.24 7.58 -6.79
N TRP A 303 -7.23 8.25 -7.38
CA TRP A 303 -8.41 7.57 -7.98
C TRP A 303 -8.01 6.58 -9.09
N GLN A 304 -6.87 6.83 -9.73
CA GLN A 304 -6.24 5.97 -10.74
C GLN A 304 -5.76 4.61 -10.19
N ALA A 305 -5.72 4.42 -8.86
CA ALA A 305 -5.30 3.18 -8.22
C ALA A 305 -6.48 2.41 -7.58
N ASN A 306 -7.72 2.84 -7.80
CA ASN A 306 -8.88 2.27 -7.10
C ASN A 306 -9.49 1.01 -7.74
N ASP A 307 -8.73 0.29 -8.55
CA ASP A 307 -9.14 -1.00 -9.14
C ASP A 307 -8.99 -2.14 -8.11
N ARG A 308 -9.84 -2.11 -7.08
CA ARG A 308 -9.84 -3.11 -6.00
C ARG A 308 -10.92 -4.18 -6.24
N LEU A 309 -10.54 -5.29 -6.87
CA LEU A 309 -11.34 -6.51 -6.84
C LEU A 309 -10.70 -7.66 -6.05
N THR A 310 -9.72 -7.39 -5.17
CA THR A 310 -9.24 -8.45 -4.26
C THR A 310 -10.27 -8.77 -3.17
N THR A 311 -10.85 -9.96 -3.30
CA THR A 311 -11.85 -10.51 -2.37
C THR A 311 -11.25 -10.95 -1.03
N LYS A 312 -9.92 -11.00 -0.90
CA LYS A 312 -9.22 -11.62 0.24
C LYS A 312 -8.61 -10.64 1.26
N GLN A 313 -8.47 -9.35 0.95
CA GLN A 313 -7.96 -8.36 1.92
C GLN A 313 -9.00 -8.04 3.02
N SER A 314 -8.59 -8.04 4.29
CA SER A 314 -9.47 -7.69 5.44
C SER A 314 -9.20 -6.32 6.08
N GLY A 315 -8.04 -5.70 5.87
CA GLY A 315 -7.77 -4.35 6.39
C GLY A 315 -8.58 -3.26 5.67
N ASN A 316 -9.10 -2.27 6.42
CA ASN A 316 -9.81 -1.08 5.92
C ASN A 316 -10.94 -1.43 4.91
N LYS A 317 -11.84 -2.35 5.27
CA LYS A 317 -13.11 -2.59 4.56
C LYS A 317 -14.28 -2.46 5.54
N ARG A 318 -15.42 -1.95 5.06
CA ARG A 318 -16.66 -1.94 5.85
C ARG A 318 -17.01 -3.39 6.22
N TRP A 319 -17.19 -3.66 7.52
CA TRP A 319 -17.42 -4.99 8.09
C TRP A 319 -16.22 -5.95 8.13
N HIS A 320 -15.00 -5.47 7.85
CA HIS A 320 -13.79 -6.22 8.12
C HIS A 320 -12.85 -5.44 9.06
N SER A 321 -12.71 -5.96 10.28
CA SER A 321 -11.78 -5.48 11.31
C SER A 321 -10.72 -6.53 11.64
N THR A 322 -9.75 -6.17 12.49
CA THR A 322 -8.80 -7.10 13.10
C THR A 322 -9.48 -8.34 13.69
N GLU A 323 -10.64 -8.18 14.30
CA GLU A 323 -11.45 -9.26 14.88
C GLU A 323 -12.01 -10.18 13.79
N THR A 324 -12.56 -9.65 12.70
CA THR A 324 -13.07 -10.48 11.61
C THR A 324 -11.96 -11.20 10.83
N THR A 325 -10.78 -10.58 10.72
CA THR A 325 -9.58 -11.23 10.18
C THR A 325 -9.20 -12.40 11.07
N LEU A 326 -9.13 -12.18 12.39
CA LEU A 326 -8.81 -13.23 13.35
C LEU A 326 -9.80 -14.40 13.27
N ILE A 327 -11.10 -14.12 13.17
CA ILE A 327 -12.15 -15.14 13.02
C ILE A 327 -11.94 -15.92 11.72
N ARG A 328 -11.73 -15.25 10.58
CA ARG A 328 -11.50 -15.90 9.28
C ARG A 328 -10.22 -16.73 9.25
N THR A 329 -9.13 -16.20 9.78
CA THR A 329 -7.85 -16.91 9.87
C THR A 329 -7.98 -18.15 10.76
N THR A 330 -8.68 -18.03 11.90
CA THR A 330 -8.94 -19.17 12.79
C THR A 330 -9.79 -20.23 12.08
N ASP A 331 -10.87 -19.84 11.42
CA ASP A 331 -11.75 -20.75 10.68
C ASP A 331 -11.01 -21.44 9.53
N PHE A 332 -10.12 -20.72 8.85
CA PHE A 332 -9.24 -21.27 7.82
C PHE A 332 -8.28 -22.32 8.38
N ILE A 333 -7.60 -22.04 9.50
CA ILE A 333 -6.70 -22.99 10.17
C ILE A 333 -7.46 -24.26 10.56
N VAL A 334 -8.63 -24.12 11.20
CA VAL A 334 -9.45 -25.26 11.64
C VAL A 334 -9.89 -26.11 10.46
N ASN A 335 -10.40 -25.49 9.38
CA ASN A 335 -10.77 -26.21 8.17
C ASN A 335 -9.57 -26.91 7.49
N ALA A 336 -8.39 -26.31 7.53
CA ALA A 336 -7.17 -26.91 7.00
C ALA A 336 -6.74 -28.13 7.84
N MET A 337 -6.85 -28.05 9.17
CA MET A 337 -6.60 -29.16 10.09
C MET A 337 -7.55 -30.34 9.84
N ASP A 338 -8.86 -30.08 9.67
CA ASP A 338 -9.86 -31.11 9.34
C ASP A 338 -9.52 -31.83 8.03
N LYS A 339 -8.94 -31.11 7.08
CA LYS A 339 -8.50 -31.64 5.78
C LYS A 339 -7.08 -32.22 5.81
N ARG A 340 -6.46 -32.35 6.99
CA ARG A 340 -5.06 -32.80 7.19
C ARG A 340 -4.05 -32.03 6.34
N LYS A 341 -4.30 -30.74 6.09
CA LYS A 341 -3.36 -29.86 5.41
C LYS A 341 -2.39 -29.24 6.42
N ILE A 342 -1.18 -28.93 5.96
CA ILE A 342 -0.22 -28.13 6.72
C ILE A 342 -0.62 -26.67 6.56
N THR A 343 -0.77 -25.96 7.67
CA THR A 343 -1.04 -24.52 7.67
C THR A 343 0.20 -23.77 8.14
N ALA A 344 0.73 -22.91 7.28
CA ALA A 344 1.77 -21.96 7.63
C ALA A 344 1.15 -20.57 7.80
N ILE A 345 1.59 -19.84 8.82
CA ILE A 345 1.24 -18.43 9.02
C ILE A 345 2.53 -17.64 9.07
N VAL A 346 2.62 -16.63 8.22
CA VAL A 346 3.68 -15.63 8.22
C VAL A 346 3.10 -14.37 8.85
N LEU A 347 3.68 -13.94 9.97
CA LEU A 347 3.31 -12.70 10.64
C LEU A 347 4.45 -11.70 10.42
N LEU A 348 4.18 -10.66 9.63
CA LEU A 348 5.15 -9.60 9.37
C LEU A 348 5.06 -8.56 10.48
N ASP A 349 6.14 -8.45 11.27
CA ASP A 349 6.30 -7.38 12.26
C ASP A 349 6.77 -6.10 11.55
N MET A 350 5.82 -5.21 11.26
CA MET A 350 6.07 -3.92 10.61
C MET A 350 6.69 -2.86 11.54
N SER A 351 7.11 -3.23 12.76
CA SER A 351 7.75 -2.29 13.69
C SER A 351 8.99 -1.60 13.09
N LYS A 352 9.76 -2.28 12.23
CA LYS A 352 10.90 -1.69 11.49
C LYS A 352 10.51 -0.61 10.48
N ALA A 353 9.29 -0.64 9.94
CA ALA A 353 8.82 0.41 9.02
C ALA A 353 8.74 1.77 9.73
N PHE A 354 8.40 1.79 11.03
CA PHE A 354 8.40 3.01 11.84
C PHE A 354 9.80 3.51 12.19
N ASP A 355 10.83 2.66 12.14
CA ASP A 355 12.22 3.06 12.35
C ASP A 355 12.84 3.68 11.08
N SER A 356 12.20 3.49 9.92
CA SER A 356 12.59 4.10 8.64
C SER A 356 12.00 5.50 8.44
N ILE A 357 11.05 5.92 9.27
CA ILE A 357 10.42 7.24 9.23
C ILE A 357 11.28 8.21 10.04
N ASN A 358 11.63 9.37 9.47
CA ASN A 358 12.28 10.43 10.23
C ASN A 358 11.30 10.99 11.29
N HIS A 359 11.52 10.64 12.55
CA HIS A 359 10.62 10.98 13.66
C HIS A 359 10.49 12.49 13.86
N GLY A 360 11.54 13.27 13.59
CA GLY A 360 11.49 14.73 13.66
C GLY A 360 10.53 15.33 12.63
N ILE A 361 10.54 14.81 11.39
CA ILE A 361 9.62 15.24 10.33
C ILE A 361 8.18 14.85 10.67
N LEU A 362 7.97 13.63 11.17
CA LEU A 362 6.66 13.15 11.59
C LEU A 362 6.06 14.01 12.70
N LEU A 363 6.83 14.30 13.77
CA LEU A 363 6.38 15.13 14.88
C LEU A 363 6.06 16.56 14.43
N LYS A 364 6.83 17.11 13.50
CA LYS A 364 6.57 18.43 12.93
C LYS A 364 5.27 18.46 12.12
N LYS A 365 5.03 17.45 11.27
CA LYS A 365 3.76 17.30 10.54
C LYS A 365 2.57 17.17 11.49
N LEU A 366 2.71 16.38 12.56
CA LEU A 366 1.68 16.24 13.59
C LEU A 366 1.39 17.57 14.31
N GLN A 367 2.42 18.38 14.55
CA GLN A 367 2.27 19.72 15.10
C GLN A 367 1.53 20.65 14.13
N ASP A 368 1.86 20.60 12.84
CA ASP A 368 1.25 21.43 11.79
C ASP A 368 -0.24 21.14 11.58
N VAL A 369 -0.69 19.90 11.83
CA VAL A 369 -2.12 19.53 11.79
C VAL A 369 -2.86 19.80 13.12
N GLY A 370 -2.20 20.45 14.09
CA GLY A 370 -2.84 20.93 15.32
C GLY A 370 -2.87 19.93 16.48
N VAL A 371 -2.04 18.87 16.47
CA VAL A 371 -1.93 17.94 17.59
C VAL A 371 -1.37 18.67 18.82
N SER A 372 -1.96 18.42 19.99
CA SER A 372 -1.57 19.09 21.23
C SER A 372 -0.16 18.72 21.67
N ARG A 373 0.50 19.63 22.39
CA ARG A 373 1.88 19.45 22.87
C ARG A 373 2.07 18.20 23.73
N SER A 374 1.08 17.85 24.54
CA SER A 374 1.11 16.65 25.39
C SER A 374 1.08 15.35 24.58
N VAL A 375 0.30 15.32 23.50
CA VAL A 375 0.22 14.17 22.59
C VAL A 375 1.50 14.07 21.75
N LEU A 376 2.04 15.20 21.29
CA LEU A 376 3.33 15.23 20.59
C LEU A 376 4.48 14.69 21.46
N GLN A 377 4.53 15.05 22.74
CA GLN A 377 5.50 14.50 23.69
C GLN A 377 5.35 12.98 23.89
N TRP A 378 4.12 12.47 23.79
CA TRP A 378 3.85 11.04 23.89
C TRP A 378 4.39 10.29 22.66
N PHE A 379 4.16 10.83 21.46
CA PHE A 379 4.73 10.29 20.22
C PHE A 379 6.26 10.37 20.22
N ASP A 380 6.84 11.50 20.64
CA ASP A 380 8.29 11.67 20.72
C ASP A 380 8.94 10.66 21.67
N SER A 381 8.34 10.47 22.85
CA SER A 381 8.75 9.46 23.83
C SER A 381 8.62 8.02 23.31
N TYR A 382 7.56 7.73 22.55
CA TYR A 382 7.32 6.40 21.98
C TYR A 382 8.29 6.06 20.84
N LEU A 383 8.68 7.05 20.04
CA LEU A 383 9.49 6.88 18.84
C LEU A 383 11.00 6.97 19.14
N SER A 384 11.41 7.76 20.14
CA SER A 384 12.81 7.96 20.51
C SER A 384 13.40 6.82 21.37
N ASN A 385 14.70 6.56 21.20
CA ASN A 385 15.47 5.58 22.00
C ASN A 385 14.91 4.14 22.00
N ARG A 386 14.27 3.73 20.90
CA ARG A 386 13.85 2.34 20.72
C ARG A 386 15.09 1.46 20.58
N SER A 387 15.18 0.47 21.47
CA SER A 387 16.19 -0.58 21.44
C SER A 387 15.48 -1.92 21.40
N GLU A 388 16.09 -2.89 20.72
CA GLU A 388 15.57 -4.25 20.66
C GLU A 388 15.42 -4.80 22.09
N ARG A 389 14.18 -4.97 22.51
CA ARG A 389 13.87 -5.23 23.90
C ARG A 389 13.96 -6.72 24.20
N LYS A 390 15.18 -7.20 24.44
CA LYS A 390 15.38 -8.56 24.96
C LYS A 390 14.69 -8.68 26.32
N LEU A 391 13.69 -9.57 26.41
CA LEU A 391 12.99 -9.87 27.66
C LEU A 391 13.94 -10.42 28.73
N ARG A 392 14.97 -11.16 28.30
CA ARG A 392 16.10 -11.62 29.13
C ARG A 392 17.34 -10.75 28.90
N PRO A 393 17.82 -10.03 29.92
CA PRO A 393 19.08 -9.28 29.84
C PRO A 393 20.30 -10.21 29.64
N GLU A 394 21.35 -9.73 28.99
CA GLU A 394 22.54 -10.55 28.66
C GLU A 394 23.28 -11.05 29.91
N LEU A 395 23.31 -10.24 30.97
CA LEU A 395 23.95 -10.59 32.24
C LEU A 395 23.00 -11.30 33.22
N ALA A 396 21.82 -11.75 32.79
CA ALA A 396 20.82 -12.33 33.67
C ALA A 396 21.14 -13.76 34.11
N ILE A 397 21.11 -13.99 35.42
CA ILE A 397 21.35 -15.29 36.07
C ILE A 397 20.04 -15.88 36.59
N GLY A 398 19.78 -17.14 36.22
CA GLY A 398 18.62 -17.91 36.68
C GLY A 398 17.30 -17.44 36.03
N ASN A 399 16.18 -17.83 36.65
CA ASN A 399 14.84 -17.47 36.19
C ASN A 399 14.41 -16.08 36.74
N PRO A 400 13.54 -15.36 36.02
CA PRO A 400 13.04 -14.07 36.50
C PRO A 400 12.11 -14.23 37.70
N GLU A 401 12.02 -13.19 38.53
CA GLU A 401 10.91 -13.04 39.46
C GLU A 401 9.75 -12.30 38.75
N ILE A 402 8.51 -12.76 38.92
CA ILE A 402 7.31 -12.11 38.38
C ILE A 402 6.79 -11.12 39.41
N HIS A 403 6.75 -9.83 39.06
CA HIS A 403 6.23 -8.78 39.93
C HIS A 403 5.04 -8.08 39.28
N GLY A 404 3.86 -8.23 39.87
CA GLY A 404 2.63 -7.66 39.36
C GLY A 404 2.10 -6.53 40.22
N PHE A 405 1.66 -5.42 39.65
CA PHE A 405 1.10 -4.29 40.38
C PHE A 405 -0.28 -3.98 39.85
N GLY A 406 -1.27 -3.91 40.75
CA GLY A 406 -2.60 -3.37 40.46
C GLY A 406 -2.69 -1.96 41.04
N ASP A 407 -3.31 -1.06 40.30
CA ASP A 407 -3.55 0.33 40.73
C ASP A 407 -4.91 0.79 40.21
N ASP A 408 -5.55 1.70 40.93
CA ASP A 408 -6.86 2.23 40.58
C ASP A 408 -7.09 3.65 41.12
N GLY A 409 -8.04 4.34 40.50
CA GLY A 409 -8.49 5.65 40.91
C GLY A 409 -9.91 5.93 40.40
N ASP A 410 -10.43 7.11 40.73
CA ASP A 410 -11.82 7.48 40.47
C ASP A 410 -12.24 7.42 38.98
N LYS A 411 -11.27 7.46 38.07
CA LYS A 411 -11.48 7.51 36.62
C LYS A 411 -11.00 6.26 35.87
N ALA A 412 -10.15 5.43 36.45
CA ALA A 412 -9.54 4.29 35.77
C ALA A 412 -9.00 3.26 36.76
N TYR A 413 -8.83 2.02 36.29
CA TYR A 413 -8.08 0.99 37.02
C TYR A 413 -7.20 0.23 36.03
N GLY A 414 -6.09 -0.32 36.51
CA GLY A 414 -5.14 -1.01 35.66
C GLY A 414 -4.21 -1.95 36.40
N SER A 415 -3.45 -2.70 35.63
CA SER A 415 -2.48 -3.66 36.16
C SER A 415 -1.31 -3.83 35.22
N VAL A 416 -0.14 -4.06 35.79
CA VAL A 416 1.12 -4.26 35.07
C VAL A 416 1.89 -5.45 35.65
N ILE A 417 2.55 -6.22 34.79
CA ILE A 417 3.47 -7.30 35.16
C ILE A 417 4.89 -6.92 34.73
N PHE A 418 5.85 -7.08 35.62
CA PHE A 418 7.28 -6.95 35.38
C PHE A 418 7.99 -8.29 35.58
N LEU A 419 9.01 -8.55 34.77
CA LEU A 419 10.02 -9.57 35.02
C LEU A 419 11.23 -8.90 35.67
N ARG A 420 11.56 -9.32 36.88
CA ARG A 420 12.73 -8.85 37.62
C ARG A 420 13.84 -9.88 37.52
N TRP A 421 14.90 -9.54 36.80
CA TRP A 421 16.06 -10.39 36.59
C TRP A 421 17.16 -10.03 37.58
N LYS A 422 17.83 -11.06 38.13
CA LYS A 422 19.09 -10.87 38.85
C LYS A 422 20.23 -10.87 37.85
N LEU A 423 21.10 -9.87 37.92
CA LEU A 423 22.28 -9.77 37.06
C LEU A 423 23.52 -10.38 37.71
N SER A 424 24.56 -10.65 36.92
CA SER A 424 25.82 -11.25 37.38
C SER A 424 26.60 -10.41 38.38
N ASP A 425 26.42 -9.09 38.37
CA ASP A 425 27.00 -8.16 39.33
C ASP A 425 26.22 -8.10 40.68
N GLY A 426 25.15 -8.89 40.81
CA GLY A 426 24.29 -8.92 41.98
C GLY A 426 23.19 -7.87 42.01
N THR A 427 23.14 -6.97 41.02
CA THR A 427 22.05 -6.00 40.86
C THR A 427 20.81 -6.64 40.23
N PHE A 428 19.73 -5.87 40.10
CA PHE A 428 18.47 -6.34 39.52
C PHE A 428 17.98 -5.40 38.43
N LEU A 429 17.47 -5.99 37.35
CA LEU A 429 16.85 -5.26 36.26
C LEU A 429 15.38 -5.67 36.11
N CYS A 430 14.48 -4.71 36.17
CA CYS A 430 13.05 -4.92 35.96
C CYS A 430 12.67 -4.59 34.51
N ARG A 431 11.98 -5.51 33.84
CA ARG A 431 11.44 -5.33 32.50
C ARG A 431 9.92 -5.42 32.56
N PRO A 432 9.16 -4.36 32.26
CA PRO A 432 7.71 -4.50 32.05
C PRO A 432 7.43 -5.54 30.96
N LEU A 433 6.45 -6.40 31.17
CA LEU A 433 6.07 -7.47 30.24
C LEU A 433 4.67 -7.21 29.66
N MET A 434 3.69 -6.92 30.51
CA MET A 434 2.32 -6.67 30.10
C MET A 434 1.68 -5.57 30.93
N VAL A 435 0.81 -4.78 30.31
CA VAL A 435 -0.02 -3.78 30.96
C VAL A 435 -1.45 -3.87 30.43
N LYS A 436 -2.43 -3.66 31.30
CA LYS A 436 -3.83 -3.54 30.90
C LYS A 436 -4.51 -2.50 31.78
N ALA A 437 -5.16 -1.52 31.15
CA ALA A 437 -5.88 -0.44 31.84
C ALA A 437 -7.29 -0.29 31.26
N PHE A 438 -8.20 0.20 32.09
CA PHE A 438 -9.60 0.40 31.76
C PHE A 438 -10.10 1.73 32.33
N VAL A 439 -10.99 2.39 31.60
CA VAL A 439 -11.74 3.54 32.12
C VAL A 439 -12.79 3.04 33.12
N ALA A 440 -12.92 3.71 34.25
CA ALA A 440 -13.90 3.36 35.27
C ALA A 440 -15.33 3.50 34.71
N LEU A 441 -16.16 2.49 34.93
CA LEU A 441 -17.57 2.54 34.56
C LEU A 441 -18.30 3.57 35.43
N LEU A 442 -19.19 4.35 34.83
CA LEU A 442 -19.99 5.35 35.54
C LEU A 442 -20.72 4.72 36.75
N LYS A 443 -20.56 5.34 37.93
CA LYS A 443 -21.23 4.98 39.21
C LYS A 443 -20.76 3.67 39.89
N LYS A 444 -19.45 3.43 40.00
CA LYS A 444 -18.90 2.35 40.86
C LYS A 444 -18.11 2.94 42.03
N SER A 445 -18.14 2.26 43.18
CA SER A 445 -17.38 2.65 44.38
C SER A 445 -15.91 2.27 44.22
N VAL A 446 -15.01 3.02 44.86
CA VAL A 446 -13.55 2.76 44.85
C VAL A 446 -13.21 1.28 45.14
N PRO A 447 -13.76 0.60 46.18
CA PRO A 447 -13.44 -0.81 46.43
C PRO A 447 -13.83 -1.80 45.31
N ILE A 448 -14.80 -1.44 44.48
CA ILE A 448 -15.19 -2.25 43.32
C ILE A 448 -14.14 -2.09 42.20
N LEU A 449 -13.61 -0.88 42.01
CA LEU A 449 -12.56 -0.61 41.04
C LEU A 449 -11.24 -1.29 41.48
N GLU A 450 -10.89 -1.19 42.76
CA GLU A 450 -9.75 -1.90 43.36
C GLU A 450 -9.86 -3.43 43.11
N LEU A 451 -11.05 -4.02 43.30
CA LEU A 451 -11.26 -5.45 43.04
C LEU A 451 -11.10 -5.80 41.56
N MET A 452 -11.54 -4.91 40.66
CA MET A 452 -11.39 -5.10 39.21
C MET A 452 -9.94 -4.96 38.77
N GLY A 453 -9.17 -4.06 39.39
CA GLY A 453 -7.71 -3.99 39.25
C GLY A 453 -7.06 -5.31 39.67
N CYS A 454 -7.37 -5.80 40.86
CA CYS A 454 -6.86 -7.09 41.34
C CYS A 454 -7.19 -8.27 40.41
N LEU A 455 -8.43 -8.36 39.92
CA LEU A 455 -8.82 -9.40 38.97
C LEU A 455 -8.03 -9.31 37.66
N THR A 456 -7.86 -8.09 37.15
CA THR A 456 -7.07 -7.84 35.94
C THR A 456 -5.63 -8.30 36.13
N LEU A 457 -5.03 -7.97 37.28
CA LEU A 457 -3.67 -8.39 37.62
C LEU A 457 -3.51 -9.90 37.62
N VAL A 458 -4.46 -10.63 38.21
CA VAL A 458 -4.43 -12.10 38.29
C VAL A 458 -4.57 -12.73 36.91
N ARG A 459 -5.44 -12.18 36.05
CA ARG A 459 -5.58 -12.63 34.66
C ARG A 459 -4.29 -12.42 33.86
N LEU A 460 -3.66 -11.25 33.99
CA LEU A 460 -2.36 -10.98 33.37
C LEU A 460 -1.28 -11.94 33.88
N TYR A 461 -1.26 -12.23 35.18
CA TYR A 461 -0.34 -13.21 35.76
C TYR A 461 -0.53 -14.60 35.14
N ARG A 462 -1.77 -15.07 34.96
CA ARG A 462 -2.03 -16.38 34.34
C ARG A 462 -1.46 -16.46 32.93
N THR A 463 -1.75 -15.46 32.10
CA THR A 463 -1.20 -15.38 30.74
C THR A 463 0.32 -15.29 30.74
N CYS A 464 0.91 -14.54 31.68
CA CYS A 464 2.37 -14.45 31.85
C CYS A 464 2.97 -15.84 32.14
N LYS A 465 2.37 -16.55 33.09
CA LYS A 465 2.83 -17.87 33.52
C LYS A 465 2.75 -18.90 32.40
N GLU A 466 1.64 -18.92 31.66
CA GLU A 466 1.47 -19.80 30.50
C GLU A 466 2.53 -19.52 29.42
N ALA A 467 2.76 -18.25 29.09
CA ALA A 467 3.76 -17.85 28.10
C ALA A 467 5.20 -18.20 28.53
N LEU A 468 5.54 -18.01 29.81
CA LEU A 468 6.85 -18.40 30.34
C LEU A 468 7.06 -19.92 30.34
N SER A 469 6.02 -20.70 30.65
CA SER A 469 6.08 -22.16 30.62
C SER A 469 6.30 -22.69 29.20
N LEU A 470 5.68 -22.09 28.19
CA LEU A 470 5.96 -22.39 26.77
C LEU A 470 7.41 -22.08 26.38
N SER A 471 8.09 -21.21 27.14
CA SER A 471 9.50 -20.85 26.94
C SER A 471 10.44 -21.64 27.87
N GLU A 472 9.97 -22.72 28.49
CA GLU A 472 10.72 -23.56 29.44
C GLU A 472 11.20 -22.80 30.70
N ILE A 473 10.52 -21.69 31.05
CA ILE A 473 10.78 -20.91 32.25
C ILE A 473 9.69 -21.18 33.30
N ASP A 474 9.93 -22.19 34.13
CA ASP A 474 9.03 -22.56 35.22
C ASP A 474 9.53 -22.11 36.60
N ASN A 475 8.70 -22.28 37.63
CA ASN A 475 9.04 -22.04 39.04
C ASN A 475 9.53 -20.61 39.35
N CYS A 476 9.05 -19.61 38.62
CA CYS A 476 9.35 -18.21 38.88
C CYS A 476 8.80 -17.76 40.23
N LYS A 477 9.65 -17.16 41.07
CA LYS A 477 9.19 -16.49 42.28
C LYS A 477 8.25 -15.36 41.90
N THR A 478 7.05 -15.35 42.47
CA THR A 478 5.98 -14.43 42.06
C THR A 478 5.55 -13.56 43.24
N VAL A 479 5.36 -12.25 43.00
CA VAL A 479 4.80 -11.30 43.95
C VAL A 479 3.82 -10.36 43.26
N LEU A 480 2.57 -10.34 43.70
CA LEU A 480 1.50 -9.46 43.27
C LEU A 480 1.25 -8.41 44.37
N TRP A 481 1.34 -7.14 44.02
CA TRP A 481 1.25 -6.00 44.90
C TRP A 481 -0.12 -5.35 44.75
N LEU A 482 -0.78 -5.17 45.90
CA LEU A 482 -2.06 -4.48 46.02
C LEU A 482 -1.97 -3.46 47.17
N ASP A 483 -2.58 -2.30 46.98
CA ASP A 483 -2.65 -1.21 47.95
C ASP A 483 -4.00 -1.13 48.69
N SER A 484 -5.03 -1.84 48.22
CA SER A 484 -6.32 -1.95 48.89
C SER A 484 -6.38 -3.02 49.99
N GLN A 485 -6.47 -2.55 51.24
CA GLN A 485 -6.76 -3.40 52.40
C GLN A 485 -8.15 -4.05 52.30
N THR A 486 -9.11 -3.37 51.68
CA THR A 486 -10.49 -3.83 51.51
C THR A 486 -10.52 -5.06 50.59
N VAL A 487 -9.92 -4.95 49.41
CA VAL A 487 -9.86 -6.04 48.44
C VAL A 487 -9.08 -7.23 48.99
N LEU A 488 -7.99 -6.99 49.71
CA LEU A 488 -7.24 -8.06 50.37
C LEU A 488 -8.07 -8.83 51.39
N THR A 489 -8.93 -8.13 52.12
CA THR A 489 -9.87 -8.76 53.04
C THR A 489 -10.93 -9.55 52.27
N TRP A 490 -11.41 -9.02 51.14
CA TRP A 490 -12.38 -9.70 50.28
C TRP A 490 -11.82 -11.00 49.68
N ILE A 491 -10.62 -10.98 49.10
CA ILE A 491 -10.02 -12.15 48.48
C ILE A 491 -9.59 -13.23 49.49
N LYS A 492 -9.43 -12.87 50.77
CA LYS A 492 -9.21 -13.83 51.86
C LYS A 492 -10.50 -14.37 52.48
N SER A 493 -11.64 -13.78 52.13
CA SER A 493 -12.95 -14.16 52.66
C SER A 493 -13.65 -15.14 51.73
N SER A 494 -14.60 -15.92 52.26
CA SER A 494 -15.44 -16.78 51.44
C SER A 494 -16.26 -15.95 50.44
N PRO A 495 -16.25 -16.27 49.12
CA PRO A 495 -17.02 -15.56 48.10
C PRO A 495 -18.52 -15.49 48.41
N ARG A 496 -19.05 -16.48 49.14
CA ARG A 496 -20.48 -16.59 49.50
C ARG A 496 -20.98 -15.45 50.40
N LYS A 497 -20.06 -14.70 51.03
CA LYS A 497 -20.39 -13.55 51.89
C LYS A 497 -20.73 -12.28 51.12
N PHE A 498 -20.51 -12.25 49.80
CA PHE A 498 -20.64 -11.04 48.99
C PHE A 498 -21.79 -11.11 47.98
N LYS A 499 -22.24 -9.93 47.52
CA LYS A 499 -23.19 -9.83 46.41
C LYS A 499 -22.61 -10.46 45.14
N PRO A 500 -23.45 -10.94 44.19
CA PRO A 500 -23.00 -11.71 43.03
C PRO A 500 -21.82 -11.12 42.26
N PHE A 501 -21.80 -9.79 42.08
CA PHE A 501 -20.71 -9.10 41.37
C PHE A 501 -19.34 -9.31 42.04
N VAL A 502 -19.25 -9.09 43.36
CA VAL A 502 -17.99 -9.24 44.12
C VAL A 502 -17.68 -10.71 44.32
N SER A 503 -18.70 -11.52 44.63
CA SER A 503 -18.60 -12.96 44.84
C SER A 503 -17.93 -13.68 43.66
N ALA A 504 -18.43 -13.49 42.44
CA ALA A 504 -17.89 -14.14 41.25
C ALA A 504 -16.41 -13.80 40.99
N ARG A 505 -16.02 -12.54 41.22
CA ARG A 505 -14.66 -12.04 40.97
C ARG A 505 -13.68 -12.51 42.03
N VAL A 506 -14.12 -12.55 43.29
CA VAL A 506 -13.34 -13.12 44.40
C VAL A 506 -13.11 -14.62 44.18
N ALA A 507 -14.13 -15.37 43.74
CA ALA A 507 -13.99 -16.79 43.41
C ALA A 507 -12.96 -17.02 42.29
N GLU A 508 -13.06 -16.25 41.19
CA GLU A 508 -12.12 -16.36 40.07
C GLU A 508 -10.67 -16.06 40.50
N ILE A 509 -10.46 -15.04 41.34
CA ILE A 509 -9.13 -14.73 41.90
C ILE A 509 -8.61 -15.91 42.74
N GLN A 510 -9.44 -16.46 43.63
CA GLN A 510 -9.06 -17.58 44.51
C GLN A 510 -8.75 -18.87 43.75
N GLU A 511 -9.42 -19.12 42.63
CA GLU A 511 -9.14 -20.28 41.76
C GLU A 511 -7.83 -20.11 40.96
N SER A 512 -7.49 -18.86 40.62
CA SER A 512 -6.35 -18.56 39.75
C SER A 512 -5.02 -18.41 40.50
N VAL A 513 -5.05 -18.04 41.78
CA VAL A 513 -3.86 -17.87 42.63
C VAL A 513 -4.12 -18.41 44.03
N ASP A 514 -3.13 -19.06 44.65
CA ASP A 514 -3.23 -19.48 46.05
C ASP A 514 -3.17 -18.26 46.98
N VAL A 515 -4.34 -17.73 47.32
CA VAL A 515 -4.51 -16.58 48.22
C VAL A 515 -4.31 -16.97 49.69
N GLY A 516 -4.46 -18.27 50.03
CA GLY A 516 -4.51 -18.77 51.41
C GLY A 516 -3.17 -18.71 52.14
N THR A 517 -2.05 -18.81 51.44
CA THR A 517 -0.70 -18.84 52.06
C THR A 517 0.00 -17.48 52.09
N SER A 518 -0.61 -16.38 51.59
CA SER A 518 -0.01 -15.03 51.48
C SER A 518 1.33 -14.93 50.74
N LYS A 519 1.80 -16.03 50.15
CA LYS A 519 3.12 -16.13 49.51
C LYS A 519 3.24 -15.21 48.29
N TYR A 520 2.13 -15.05 47.57
CA TYR A 520 2.10 -14.30 46.32
C TYR A 520 1.62 -12.86 46.48
N ILE A 521 0.65 -12.58 47.36
CA ILE A 521 0.03 -11.24 47.43
C ILE A 521 0.55 -10.47 48.64
N LYS A 522 1.18 -9.31 48.40
CA LYS A 522 1.77 -8.45 49.45
C LYS A 522 1.12 -7.08 49.51
N LEU A 523 0.93 -6.61 50.75
CA LEU A 523 0.63 -5.21 51.08
C LEU A 523 1.91 -4.41 51.12
N LYS A 524 1.99 -3.37 50.31
CA LYS A 524 2.90 -2.26 50.56
C LYS A 524 2.29 -1.00 49.99
N LYS A 525 2.19 0.04 50.80
CA LYS A 525 1.84 1.39 50.33
C LYS A 525 2.92 1.78 49.32
N ILE A 526 2.57 1.79 48.04
CA ILE A 526 3.48 2.25 46.99
C ILE A 526 3.66 3.75 47.28
N PRO A 527 4.89 4.26 47.48
CA PRO A 527 5.09 5.70 47.63
C PRO A 527 4.50 6.37 46.39
N GLN A 528 3.59 7.34 46.58
CA GLN A 528 3.09 8.14 45.48
C GLN A 528 4.31 8.74 44.75
N MET A 529 4.47 8.41 43.46
CA MET A 529 5.45 9.10 42.64
C MET A 529 5.00 10.56 42.49
N PRO A 530 5.93 11.52 42.61
CA PRO A 530 5.62 12.95 42.56
C PRO A 530 5.02 13.42 41.23
#